data_AF-A0A1I6ZWB1-F1
#
_entry.id   AF-A0A1I6ZWB1-F1
#
_cell.length_a   1.000
_cell.length_b   1.000
_cell.length_c   1.000
_cell.angle_alpha   90.00
_cell.angle_beta   90.00
_cell.angle_gamma   90.00
#
_symmetry.space_group_name_H-M   'P 1'
#
loop_
_entity.id
_entity.type
_entity.pdbx_description
1 polymer ?
#
loop_
_entity_poly.entity_id
_entity_poly.type
_entity_poly.pdbx_seq_one_letter_code
_entity_poly.pdbx_strand_id
1 'polypeptide(L)'
;MGFSCSSQNETHVRLSTVSRNPQGLEKVERDAQRLGISVAQLCATAGVAHTTWHRARRSGNMRASTFRKLKAALVQIKRQKELSERTGDLISSVYQMFVGLLAQAKGLSPLDVVQADPHANLKGDEAWLIAATVRHQAIYLTVTTLDVPGSAAAVAANISKQAVSKALRSVEDSRDDPAIDRMLDEFEGLVRGQGVSV
;
A
#
# COMPACT_ATOMS: atom_id res chain seq x y z
N MET A 1 -2.43 -15.54 -76.98
CA MET A 1 -1.82 -16.74 -76.38
C MET A 1 -0.80 -16.26 -75.35
N GLY A 2 -0.86 -16.45 -74.03
CA GLY A 2 -1.75 -17.14 -73.10
C GLY A 2 -1.08 -16.96 -71.72
N PHE A 3 -1.85 -16.51 -70.72
CA PHE A 3 -1.43 -16.18 -69.36
C PHE A 3 -0.84 -17.37 -68.59
N SER A 4 0.04 -17.13 -67.60
CA SER A 4 -0.20 -17.56 -66.21
C SER A 4 0.85 -17.00 -65.23
N CYS A 5 0.41 -16.06 -64.40
CA CYS A 5 1.07 -15.65 -63.15
C CYS A 5 0.30 -16.35 -62.02
N SER A 6 0.94 -17.27 -61.31
CA SER A 6 0.32 -18.02 -60.20
C SER A 6 1.09 -17.74 -58.90
N SER A 7 0.70 -16.64 -58.25
CA SER A 7 1.03 -16.33 -56.86
C SER A 7 0.14 -17.16 -55.93
N GLN A 8 0.67 -18.21 -55.32
CA GLN A 8 0.01 -18.91 -54.22
C GLN A 8 0.28 -18.17 -52.91
N ASN A 9 -0.74 -17.46 -52.42
CA ASN A 9 -0.74 -16.80 -51.13
C ASN A 9 -1.49 -17.70 -50.14
N GLU A 10 -0.79 -18.62 -49.47
CA GLU A 10 -1.37 -19.49 -48.44
C GLU A 10 -1.66 -18.70 -47.16
N THR A 11 -2.92 -18.27 -47.03
CA THR A 11 -3.43 -17.64 -45.82
C THR A 11 -3.82 -18.73 -44.82
N HIS A 12 -2.90 -19.13 -43.93
CA HIS A 12 -3.21 -19.99 -42.80
C HIS A 12 -4.13 -19.26 -41.79
N VAL A 13 -5.44 -19.42 -41.96
CA VAL A 13 -6.44 -19.04 -40.95
C VAL A 13 -6.31 -20.01 -39.76
N ARG A 14 -5.50 -19.64 -38.76
CA ARG A 14 -5.51 -20.31 -37.46
C ARG A 14 -6.87 -20.10 -36.81
N LEU A 15 -7.77 -21.07 -36.96
CA LEU A 15 -9.01 -21.17 -36.21
C LEU A 15 -8.67 -21.13 -34.72
N SER A 16 -8.89 -19.98 -34.07
CA SER A 16 -8.77 -19.86 -32.63
C SER A 16 -9.82 -20.76 -31.99
N THR A 17 -9.39 -21.91 -31.45
CA THR A 17 -10.25 -22.88 -30.76
C THR A 17 -11.02 -22.17 -29.65
N VAL A 18 -12.32 -21.96 -29.87
CA VAL A 18 -13.23 -21.43 -28.86
C VAL A 18 -13.49 -22.54 -27.86
N SER A 19 -12.68 -22.59 -26.81
CA SER A 19 -12.90 -23.52 -25.69
C SER A 19 -14.12 -23.06 -24.91
N ARG A 20 -15.15 -23.91 -24.80
CA ARG A 20 -16.26 -23.71 -23.85
C ARG A 20 -15.72 -23.99 -22.45
N ASN A 21 -15.69 -23.00 -21.57
CA ASN A 21 -15.34 -23.23 -20.17
C ASN A 21 -16.13 -22.28 -19.23
N PRO A 22 -17.46 -22.48 -19.12
CA PRO A 22 -18.30 -21.65 -18.26
C PRO A 22 -17.90 -21.75 -16.79
N GLN A 23 -17.53 -22.95 -16.32
CA GLN A 23 -17.09 -23.19 -14.94
C GLN A 23 -15.83 -22.41 -14.56
N GLY A 24 -14.92 -22.20 -15.52
CA GLY A 24 -13.72 -21.41 -15.34
C GLY A 24 -14.01 -19.94 -15.04
N LEU A 25 -15.01 -19.36 -15.72
CA LEU A 25 -15.39 -17.95 -15.54
C LEU A 25 -16.05 -17.71 -14.18
N GLU A 26 -16.95 -18.60 -13.77
CA GLU A 26 -17.56 -18.56 -12.44
C GLU A 26 -16.53 -18.67 -11.32
N LYS A 27 -15.49 -19.49 -11.51
CA LYS A 27 -14.38 -19.58 -10.56
C LYS A 27 -13.62 -18.26 -10.45
N VAL A 28 -13.26 -17.65 -11.59
CA VAL A 28 -12.55 -16.36 -11.60
C VAL A 28 -13.40 -15.26 -10.94
N GLU A 29 -14.71 -15.24 -11.19
CA GLU A 29 -15.62 -14.29 -10.56
C GLU A 29 -15.72 -14.50 -9.05
N ARG A 30 -15.89 -15.74 -8.59
CA ARG A 30 -15.91 -16.06 -7.15
C ARG A 30 -14.61 -15.66 -6.46
N ASP A 31 -13.47 -15.95 -7.08
CA ASP A 31 -12.18 -15.55 -6.52
C ASP A 31 -12.00 -14.02 -6.49
N ALA A 32 -12.46 -13.31 -7.53
CA ALA A 32 -12.47 -11.84 -7.55
C ALA A 32 -13.37 -11.27 -6.44
N GLN A 33 -14.60 -11.79 -6.30
CA GLN A 33 -15.54 -11.38 -5.26
C GLN A 33 -14.98 -11.61 -3.86
N ARG A 34 -14.36 -12.77 -3.59
CA ARG A 34 -13.71 -13.07 -2.30
C ARG A 34 -12.61 -12.07 -1.96
N LEU A 35 -11.93 -11.53 -2.97
CA LEU A 35 -10.88 -10.52 -2.80
C LEU A 35 -11.42 -9.08 -2.75
N GLY A 36 -12.73 -8.89 -2.92
CA GLY A 36 -13.38 -7.57 -3.02
C GLY A 36 -13.09 -6.85 -4.34
N ILE A 37 -12.69 -7.58 -5.39
CA ILE A 37 -12.31 -7.02 -6.68
C ILE A 37 -13.54 -6.95 -7.59
N SER A 38 -13.83 -5.74 -8.10
CA SER A 38 -14.91 -5.57 -9.07
C SER A 38 -14.54 -6.17 -10.43
N VAL A 39 -15.55 -6.63 -11.18
CA VAL A 39 -15.36 -7.12 -12.56
C VAL A 39 -14.74 -6.05 -13.45
N ALA A 40 -15.12 -4.78 -13.26
CA ALA A 40 -14.58 -3.65 -13.99
C ALA A 40 -13.06 -3.51 -13.75
N GLN A 41 -12.62 -3.56 -12.49
CA GLN A 41 -11.21 -3.51 -12.12
C GLN A 41 -10.42 -4.71 -12.67
N LEU A 42 -10.99 -5.92 -12.57
CA LEU A 42 -10.37 -7.13 -13.12
C LEU A 42 -10.18 -7.03 -14.64
N CYS A 43 -11.22 -6.58 -15.35
CA CYS A 43 -11.19 -6.38 -16.81
C CYS A 43 -10.17 -5.31 -17.21
N ALA A 44 -10.15 -4.16 -16.51
CA ALA A 44 -9.20 -3.09 -16.74
C ALA A 44 -7.75 -3.58 -16.58
N THR A 45 -7.46 -4.29 -15.48
CA THR A 45 -6.12 -4.85 -15.21
C THR A 45 -5.72 -5.90 -16.24
N ALA A 46 -6.67 -6.71 -16.71
CA ALA A 46 -6.42 -7.73 -17.73
C ALA A 46 -6.29 -7.16 -19.16
N GLY A 47 -6.56 -5.87 -19.37
CA GLY A 47 -6.67 -5.26 -20.70
C GLY A 47 -7.79 -5.89 -21.53
N VAL A 48 -8.91 -6.23 -20.90
CA VAL A 48 -10.08 -6.86 -21.52
C VAL A 48 -11.26 -5.89 -21.45
N ALA A 49 -11.93 -5.65 -22.58
CA ALA A 49 -13.11 -4.79 -22.59
C ALA A 49 -14.24 -5.40 -21.74
N HIS A 50 -14.91 -4.57 -20.94
CA HIS A 50 -16.00 -5.02 -20.06
C HIS A 50 -17.14 -5.73 -20.82
N THR A 51 -17.43 -5.28 -22.05
CA THR A 51 -18.40 -5.92 -22.95
C THR A 51 -18.01 -7.36 -23.33
N THR A 52 -16.71 -7.65 -23.42
CA THR A 52 -16.20 -9.00 -23.73
C THR A 52 -16.51 -9.96 -22.59
N TRP A 53 -16.37 -9.50 -21.34
CA TRP A 53 -16.75 -10.28 -20.16
C TRP A 53 -18.25 -10.62 -20.17
N HIS A 54 -19.13 -9.63 -20.33
CA HIS A 54 -20.58 -9.87 -20.34
C HIS A 54 -21.03 -10.73 -21.50
N ARG A 55 -20.42 -10.58 -22.69
CA ARG A 55 -20.68 -11.46 -23.83
C ARG A 55 -20.28 -12.90 -23.51
N ALA A 56 -19.11 -13.11 -22.91
CA ALA A 56 -18.64 -14.43 -22.54
C ALA A 56 -19.52 -15.07 -21.45
N ARG A 57 -19.98 -14.28 -20.46
CA ARG A 57 -20.90 -14.74 -19.42
C ARG A 57 -22.25 -15.19 -19.98
N ARG A 58 -22.82 -14.43 -20.93
CA ARG A 58 -24.09 -14.79 -21.58
C ARG A 58 -23.96 -15.99 -22.53
N SER A 59 -22.85 -16.10 -23.23
CA SER A 59 -22.65 -17.15 -24.25
C SER A 59 -21.99 -18.43 -23.71
N GLY A 60 -21.45 -18.40 -22.49
CA GLY A 60 -20.63 -19.48 -21.93
C GLY A 60 -19.27 -19.66 -22.62
N ASN A 61 -18.92 -18.78 -23.55
CA ASN A 61 -17.78 -18.94 -24.46
C ASN A 61 -16.79 -17.79 -24.31
N MET A 62 -15.53 -18.13 -24.02
CA MET A 62 -14.43 -17.16 -23.98
C MET A 62 -13.20 -17.75 -24.66
N ARG A 63 -12.46 -16.90 -25.40
CA ARG A 63 -11.15 -17.29 -25.93
C ARG A 63 -10.21 -17.66 -24.79
N ALA A 64 -9.50 -18.77 -24.92
CA ALA A 64 -8.56 -19.24 -23.89
C ALA A 64 -7.46 -18.22 -23.57
N SER A 65 -7.07 -17.38 -24.52
CA SER A 65 -6.13 -16.26 -24.29
C SER A 65 -6.72 -15.19 -23.37
N THR A 66 -7.97 -14.77 -23.59
CA THR A 66 -8.68 -13.80 -22.73
C THR A 66 -8.85 -14.36 -21.32
N PHE A 67 -9.22 -15.64 -21.19
CA PHE A 67 -9.35 -16.30 -19.89
C PHE A 67 -8.02 -16.33 -19.12
N ARG A 68 -6.90 -16.63 -19.81
CA ARG A 68 -5.56 -16.58 -19.21
C ARG A 68 -5.19 -15.17 -18.74
N LYS A 69 -5.51 -14.12 -19.51
CA LYS A 69 -5.30 -12.72 -19.09
C LYS A 69 -6.05 -12.36 -17.82
N LEU A 70 -7.32 -12.75 -17.72
CA LEU A 70 -8.14 -12.51 -16.52
C LEU A 70 -7.57 -13.22 -15.28
N LYS A 71 -7.14 -14.48 -15.42
CA LYS A 71 -6.47 -15.21 -14.33
C LYS A 71 -5.16 -14.55 -13.91
N ALA A 72 -4.33 -14.14 -14.86
CA ALA A 72 -3.07 -13.46 -14.58
C ALA A 72 -3.31 -12.12 -13.85
N ALA A 73 -4.29 -11.33 -14.32
CA ALA A 73 -4.69 -10.08 -13.67
C ALA A 73 -5.17 -10.30 -12.23
N LEU A 74 -5.95 -11.34 -11.97
CA LEU A 74 -6.39 -11.68 -10.62
C LEU A 74 -5.21 -11.98 -9.68
N VAL A 75 -4.23 -12.78 -10.14
CA VAL A 75 -3.01 -13.08 -9.38
C VAL A 75 -2.20 -11.81 -9.13
N GLN A 76 -2.09 -10.94 -10.13
CA GLN A 76 -1.38 -9.66 -10.00
C GLN A 76 -2.03 -8.74 -8.96
N ILE A 77 -3.36 -8.55 -9.02
CA ILE A 77 -4.09 -7.71 -8.05
C ILE A 77 -3.94 -8.28 -6.64
N LYS A 78 -4.08 -9.62 -6.48
CA LYS A 78 -3.88 -10.28 -5.20
C LYS A 78 -2.48 -9.99 -4.63
N ARG A 79 -1.44 -10.20 -5.43
CA ARG A 79 -0.06 -9.94 -5.01
C ARG A 79 0.17 -8.48 -4.65
N GLN A 80 -0.39 -7.54 -5.40
CA GLN A 80 -0.29 -6.12 -5.12
C GLN A 80 -0.97 -5.75 -3.79
N LYS A 81 -2.14 -6.33 -3.52
CA LYS A 81 -2.86 -6.14 -2.26
C LYS A 81 -2.06 -6.68 -1.07
N GLU A 82 -1.56 -7.92 -1.17
CA GLU A 82 -0.71 -8.54 -0.13
C GLU A 82 0.56 -7.72 0.12
N LEU A 83 1.20 -7.20 -0.93
CA LEU A 83 2.38 -6.34 -0.78
C LEU A 83 2.03 -5.02 -0.09
N SER A 84 0.90 -4.41 -0.45
CA SER A 84 0.42 -3.18 0.19
C SER A 84 0.10 -3.38 1.67
N GLU A 85 -0.54 -4.50 2.01
CA GLU A 85 -0.84 -4.88 3.41
C GLU A 85 0.45 -5.08 4.21
N ARG A 86 1.39 -5.88 3.70
CA ARG A 86 2.70 -6.09 4.34
C ARG A 86 3.50 -4.80 4.52
N THR A 87 3.42 -3.89 3.54
CA THR A 87 4.09 -2.59 3.64
C THR A 87 3.43 -1.75 4.74
N GLY A 88 2.10 -1.78 4.85
CA GLY A 88 1.37 -1.13 5.93
C GLY A 88 1.73 -1.68 7.32
N ASP A 89 1.84 -3.00 7.45
CA ASP A 89 2.25 -3.66 8.70
C ASP A 89 3.69 -3.29 9.11
N LEU A 90 4.59 -3.23 8.12
CA LEU A 90 5.97 -2.80 8.34
C LEU A 90 6.04 -1.35 8.80
N ILE A 91 5.33 -0.43 8.13
CA ILE A 91 5.26 0.98 8.53
C ILE A 91 4.70 1.11 9.95
N SER A 92 3.65 0.35 10.28
CA SER A 92 3.07 0.36 11.62
C SER A 92 4.05 -0.14 12.68
N SER A 93 4.78 -1.21 12.39
CA SER A 93 5.80 -1.77 13.29
C SER A 93 6.95 -0.80 13.52
N VAL A 94 7.41 -0.13 12.46
CA VAL A 94 8.49 0.87 12.54
C VAL A 94 8.05 2.12 13.30
N TYR A 95 6.83 2.60 13.08
CA TYR A 95 6.26 3.69 13.88
C TYR A 95 6.23 3.33 15.37
N GLN A 96 5.75 2.12 15.72
CA GLN A 96 5.71 1.65 17.11
C GLN A 96 7.12 1.51 17.71
N MET A 97 8.11 1.08 16.91
CA MET A 97 9.51 1.04 17.32
C MET A 97 10.03 2.44 17.67
N PHE A 98 9.74 3.46 16.84
CA PHE A 98 10.13 4.84 17.16
C PHE A 98 9.45 5.37 18.42
N VAL A 99 8.16 5.09 18.60
CA VAL A 99 7.45 5.44 19.85
C VAL A 99 8.16 4.82 21.05
N GLY A 100 8.52 3.54 20.98
CA GLY A 100 9.20 2.85 22.08
C GLY A 100 10.58 3.42 22.39
N LEU A 101 11.39 3.67 21.37
CA LEU A 101 12.73 4.23 21.54
C LEU A 101 12.70 5.67 22.10
N LEU A 102 11.82 6.53 21.58
CA LEU A 102 11.68 7.90 22.05
C LEU A 102 11.10 7.97 23.46
N ALA A 103 10.12 7.11 23.78
CA ALA A 103 9.58 6.99 25.13
C ALA A 103 10.69 6.58 26.12
N GLN A 104 11.48 5.57 25.77
CA GLN A 104 12.59 5.12 26.60
C GLN A 104 13.65 6.21 26.79
N ALA A 105 14.02 6.93 25.72
CA ALA A 105 14.98 8.04 25.80
C ALA A 105 14.52 9.17 26.74
N LYS A 106 13.20 9.33 26.92
CA LYS A 106 12.59 10.31 27.84
C LYS A 106 12.26 9.73 29.22
N GLY A 107 12.65 8.49 29.50
CA GLY A 107 12.35 7.82 30.78
C GLY A 107 10.86 7.48 30.97
N LEU A 108 10.11 7.35 29.88
CA LEU A 108 8.68 7.03 29.88
C LEU A 108 8.46 5.55 29.61
N SER A 109 7.31 5.03 30.07
CA SER A 109 6.81 3.72 29.66
C SER A 109 6.32 3.77 28.19
N PRO A 110 6.89 2.97 27.28
CA PRO A 110 6.38 2.86 25.91
C PRO A 110 4.91 2.49 25.85
N LEU A 111 4.46 1.63 26.78
CA LEU A 111 3.09 1.14 26.81
C LEU A 111 2.11 2.27 27.08
N ASP A 112 2.46 3.19 28.00
CA ASP A 112 1.60 4.31 28.39
C ASP A 112 1.44 5.28 27.20
N VAL A 113 2.50 5.52 26.43
CA VAL A 113 2.46 6.37 25.24
C VAL A 113 1.58 5.76 24.14
N VAL A 114 1.66 4.43 23.95
CA VAL A 114 0.86 3.70 22.95
C VAL A 114 -0.61 3.62 23.35
N GLN A 115 -0.91 3.42 24.64
CA GLN A 115 -2.28 3.32 25.15
C GLN A 115 -2.99 4.66 25.28
N ALA A 116 -2.26 5.76 25.43
CA ALA A 116 -2.83 7.09 25.51
C ALA A 116 -3.55 7.45 24.20
N ASP A 117 -4.87 7.65 24.27
CA ASP A 117 -5.70 7.96 23.10
C ASP A 117 -5.26 9.26 22.39
N PRO A 118 -4.83 9.22 21.12
CA PRO A 118 -4.44 10.41 20.38
C PRO A 118 -5.62 11.36 20.10
N HIS A 119 -6.87 10.91 20.25
CA HIS A 119 -8.07 11.73 19.97
C HIS A 119 -8.62 12.46 21.18
N ALA A 120 -8.25 12.08 22.40
CA ALA A 120 -8.84 12.60 23.64
C ALA A 120 -8.61 14.12 23.88
N ASN A 121 -7.56 14.71 23.27
CA ASN A 121 -7.25 16.15 23.33
C ASN A 121 -7.27 16.74 24.76
N LEU A 122 -6.61 16.05 25.70
CA LEU A 122 -6.58 16.39 27.12
C LEU A 122 -5.53 17.47 27.41
N LYS A 123 -5.83 18.72 27.06
CA LYS A 123 -4.87 19.85 27.14
C LYS A 123 -4.34 20.18 28.54
N GLY A 124 -4.98 19.69 29.61
CA GLY A 124 -4.55 19.90 30.99
C GLY A 124 -3.82 18.71 31.62
N ASP A 125 -3.69 17.60 30.88
CA ASP A 125 -3.04 16.39 31.35
C ASP A 125 -1.59 16.36 30.84
N GLU A 126 -0.65 16.56 31.76
CA GLU A 126 0.78 16.58 31.46
C GLU A 126 1.27 15.25 30.87
N ALA A 127 0.79 14.11 31.40
CA ALA A 127 1.17 12.80 30.90
C ALA A 127 0.70 12.60 29.46
N TRP A 128 -0.52 13.05 29.15
CA TRP A 128 -1.05 13.02 27.79
C TRP A 128 -0.25 13.92 26.84
N LEU A 129 0.12 15.13 27.27
CA LEU A 129 0.92 16.06 26.45
C LEU A 129 2.31 15.52 26.14
N ILE A 130 2.96 14.91 27.13
CA ILE A 130 4.26 14.25 26.94
C ILE A 130 4.12 13.09 25.95
N ALA A 131 3.12 12.22 26.13
CA ALA A 131 2.84 11.13 25.20
C ALA A 131 2.53 11.62 23.77
N ALA A 132 1.76 12.70 23.64
CA ALA A 132 1.48 13.32 22.35
C ALA A 132 2.76 13.83 21.67
N THR A 133 3.67 14.45 22.42
CA THR A 133 4.96 14.92 21.92
C THR A 133 5.81 13.76 21.39
N VAL A 134 5.89 12.66 22.13
CA VAL A 134 6.60 11.44 21.69
C VAL A 134 6.00 10.90 20.39
N ARG A 135 4.67 10.82 20.29
CA ARG A 135 4.01 10.36 19.05
C ARG A 135 4.28 11.28 17.87
N HIS A 136 4.29 12.61 18.08
CA HIS A 136 4.63 13.56 17.02
C HIS A 136 6.06 13.36 16.50
N GLN A 137 7.02 13.18 17.41
CA GLN A 137 8.42 12.89 17.05
C GLN A 137 8.57 11.54 16.33
N ALA A 138 7.83 10.51 16.75
CA ALA A 138 7.82 9.23 16.05
C ALA A 138 7.22 9.32 14.63
N ILE A 139 6.14 10.09 14.46
CA ILE A 139 5.57 10.40 13.13
C ILE A 139 6.58 11.14 12.27
N TYR A 140 7.30 12.11 12.85
CA TYR A 140 8.34 12.87 12.18
C TYR A 140 9.40 11.94 11.58
N LEU A 141 10.07 11.15 12.42
CA LEU A 141 11.12 10.21 11.99
C LEU A 141 10.59 9.19 10.95
N THR A 142 9.36 8.71 11.13
CA THR A 142 8.73 7.80 10.16
C THR A 142 8.62 8.44 8.78
N VAL A 143 8.21 9.70 8.71
CA VAL A 143 8.01 10.41 7.44
C VAL A 143 9.33 10.90 6.85
N THR A 144 10.18 11.56 7.64
CA THR A 144 11.37 12.27 7.14
C THR A 144 12.58 11.34 6.96
N THR A 145 12.76 10.36 7.84
CA THR A 145 13.93 9.48 7.80
C THR A 145 13.73 8.33 6.81
N LEU A 146 12.50 7.81 6.71
CA LEU A 146 12.17 6.61 5.93
C LEU A 146 11.34 6.91 4.66
N ASP A 147 11.08 8.19 4.37
CA ASP A 147 10.29 8.64 3.23
C ASP A 147 8.90 7.98 3.17
N VAL A 148 8.29 7.72 4.34
CA VAL A 148 6.96 7.14 4.41
C VAL A 148 5.93 8.20 4.01
N PRO A 149 5.02 7.91 3.06
CA PRO A 149 3.96 8.85 2.72
C PRO A 149 3.12 9.21 3.94
N GLY A 150 2.84 10.51 4.15
CA GLY A 150 2.08 10.97 5.31
C GLY A 150 0.69 10.33 5.46
N SER A 151 0.08 9.84 4.38
CA SER A 151 -1.17 9.05 4.46
C SER A 151 -0.97 7.66 5.06
N ALA A 152 0.16 7.01 4.80
CA ALA A 152 0.49 5.72 5.41
C ALA A 152 0.89 5.89 6.88
N ALA A 153 1.65 6.95 7.20
CA ALA A 153 1.96 7.31 8.59
C ALA A 153 0.67 7.62 9.40
N ALA A 154 -0.31 8.30 8.78
CA ALA A 154 -1.61 8.57 9.40
C ALA A 154 -2.34 7.27 9.80
N VAL A 155 -2.33 6.26 8.91
CA VAL A 155 -2.92 4.95 9.19
C VAL A 155 -2.17 4.26 10.33
N ALA A 156 -0.84 4.22 10.27
CA ALA A 156 0.01 3.59 11.29
C ALA A 156 -0.17 4.22 12.69
N ALA A 157 -0.31 5.54 12.76
CA ALA A 157 -0.53 6.28 14.00
C ALA A 157 -2.02 6.37 14.40
N ASN A 158 -2.94 5.79 13.61
CA ASN A 158 -4.38 5.88 13.80
C ASN A 158 -4.89 7.33 13.96
N ILE A 159 -4.44 8.25 13.10
CA ILE A 159 -4.86 9.65 13.10
C ILE A 159 -5.21 10.13 11.68
N SER A 160 -5.74 11.34 11.56
CA SER A 160 -6.00 11.93 10.25
C SER A 160 -4.72 12.42 9.57
N LYS A 161 -4.73 12.48 8.23
CA LYS A 161 -3.62 13.08 7.46
C LYS A 161 -3.36 14.54 7.85
N GLN A 162 -4.40 15.29 8.22
CA GLN A 162 -4.25 16.67 8.70
C GLN A 162 -3.53 16.72 10.05
N ALA A 163 -3.81 15.75 10.95
CA ALA A 163 -3.11 15.64 12.22
C ALA A 163 -1.63 15.30 12.02
N VAL A 164 -1.29 14.44 11.04
CA VAL A 164 0.12 14.21 10.66
C VAL A 164 0.80 15.52 10.27
N SER A 165 0.22 16.31 9.37
CA SER A 165 0.83 17.59 8.97
C SER A 165 1.01 18.57 10.15
N LYS A 166 0.10 18.56 11.13
CA LYS A 166 0.24 19.35 12.35
C LYS A 166 1.35 18.82 13.26
N ALA A 167 1.45 17.50 13.41
CA ALA A 167 2.51 16.84 14.18
C ALA A 167 3.89 17.18 13.60
N LEU A 168 4.05 17.10 12.27
CA LEU A 168 5.31 17.46 11.60
C LEU A 168 5.71 18.91 11.87
N ARG A 169 4.79 19.87 11.68
CA ARG A 169 5.07 21.29 11.99
C ARG A 169 5.41 21.50 13.46
N SER A 170 4.66 20.88 14.36
CA SER A 170 4.94 20.96 15.80
C SER A 170 6.33 20.44 16.16
N VAL A 171 6.85 19.44 15.45
CA VAL A 171 8.21 18.94 15.67
C VAL A 171 9.23 19.92 15.10
N GLU A 172 9.04 20.41 13.87
CA GLU A 172 9.92 21.43 13.27
C GLU A 172 10.01 22.68 14.14
N ASP A 173 8.88 23.20 14.64
CA ASP A 173 8.84 24.34 15.56
C ASP A 173 9.60 24.04 16.88
N SER A 174 9.69 22.77 17.29
CA SER A 174 10.43 22.36 18.50
C SER A 174 11.92 22.12 18.27
N ARG A 175 12.39 22.04 17.00
CA ARG A 175 13.82 21.87 16.68
C ARG A 175 14.64 23.12 16.97
N ASP A 176 14.00 24.25 17.27
CA ASP A 176 14.68 25.43 17.82
C ASP A 176 15.33 25.14 19.21
N ASP A 177 14.93 24.07 19.90
CA ASP A 177 15.60 23.55 21.09
C ASP A 177 16.78 22.62 20.69
N PRO A 178 18.05 23.00 20.99
CA PRO A 178 19.22 22.18 20.66
C PRO A 178 19.25 20.79 21.29
N ALA A 179 18.50 20.55 22.37
CA ALA A 179 18.39 19.22 22.97
C ALA A 179 17.48 18.31 22.13
N ILE A 180 16.37 18.85 21.62
CA ILE A 180 15.44 18.12 20.76
C ILE A 180 16.09 17.84 19.41
N ASP A 181 16.72 18.85 18.82
CA ASP A 181 17.37 18.76 17.50
C ASP A 181 18.44 17.66 17.49
N ARG A 182 19.37 17.68 18.47
CA ARG A 182 20.41 16.65 18.61
C ARG A 182 19.83 15.26 18.80
N MET A 183 18.81 15.10 19.64
CA MET A 183 18.17 13.80 19.85
C MET A 183 17.57 13.26 18.54
N LEU A 184 16.87 14.10 17.77
CA LEU A 184 16.31 13.67 16.48
C LEU A 184 17.40 13.31 15.47
N ASP A 185 18.45 14.11 15.37
CA ASP A 185 19.60 13.84 14.49
C ASP A 185 20.31 12.52 14.85
N GLU A 186 20.47 12.21 16.14
CA GLU A 186 21.01 10.94 16.61
C GLU A 186 20.14 9.76 16.13
N PHE A 187 18.81 9.85 16.28
CA PHE A 187 17.90 8.83 15.78
C PHE A 187 17.94 8.70 14.26
N GLU A 188 17.99 9.82 13.53
CA GLU A 188 18.13 9.82 12.07
C GLU A 188 19.43 9.12 11.63
N GLY A 189 20.54 9.42 12.30
CA GLY A 189 21.84 8.78 12.05
C GLY A 189 21.82 7.27 12.30
N LEU A 190 21.25 6.85 13.44
CA LEU A 190 21.11 5.44 13.81
C LEU A 190 20.32 4.65 12.75
N VAL A 191 19.19 5.18 12.30
CA VAL A 191 18.33 4.54 11.30
C VAL A 191 19.02 4.44 9.94
N ARG A 192 19.80 5.46 9.56
CA ARG A 192 20.55 5.47 8.30
C ARG A 192 21.83 4.64 8.35
N GLY A 193 22.17 4.04 9.50
CA GLY A 193 23.43 3.32 9.70
C GLY A 193 24.66 4.23 9.68
N GLN A 194 24.46 5.54 9.83
CA GLN A 194 25.50 6.53 9.97
C GLN A 194 25.84 6.57 11.47
N GLY A 195 26.72 5.65 11.88
CA GLY A 195 27.14 5.55 13.28
C GLY A 195 27.61 6.91 13.80
N VAL A 196 27.04 7.33 14.93
CA VAL A 196 27.49 8.51 15.68
C VAL A 196 28.96 8.27 16.01
N SER A 197 29.86 9.03 15.39
CA SER A 197 31.26 9.09 15.85
C SER A 197 31.24 9.84 17.17
N VAL A 198 31.18 9.08 18.26
CA VAL A 198 31.31 9.57 19.64
C VAL A 198 32.71 10.14 19.85
#